data_AF-H5YCC1-F1
#
_entry.id   AF-H5YCC1-F1
#
_cell.length_a   1.000
_cell.length_b   1.000
_cell.length_c   1.000
_cell.angle_alpha   90.00
_cell.angle_beta   90.00
_cell.angle_gamma   90.00
#
_symmetry.space_group_name_H-M   'P 1'
#
loop_
_entity.id
_entity.type
_entity.pdbx_description
1 polymer ?
#
loop_
_entity_poly.entity_id
_entity_poly.type
_entity_poly.pdbx_seq_one_letter_code
_entity_poly.pdbx_strand_id
1 'polypeptide(L)'
;MLVAATLAAPLLAAPAPVSAEGLFDFFFGGMQQQRPQREVPQQASSYADPFTGQQNAASPQYVPPTRSAAAGGSGPAFCVRSCDGKYFPLMRGLTSPAQMCQAFCPASATKIYFGSSIDGAASQTGERYADSENAFAYRKALRADCTCNGREPVGLAPVDLALDSSLKPGDVIATSDGLVAYTGIRVGNDQAADFTPVASYPGLTAQVRARLGEMKVAPVRADTVAADGPAAEIVRETLPDVTVPKTQKPAKRAGLD
;
A
#
# COMPACT_ATOMS: atom_id res chain seq x y z
N MET A 1 -10.14 60.48 78.04
CA MET A 1 -9.69 60.55 76.64
C MET A 1 -8.69 59.43 76.40
N LEU A 2 -9.18 58.25 76.01
CA LEU A 2 -8.38 57.17 75.43
C LEU A 2 -9.32 56.38 74.52
N VAL A 3 -9.06 56.46 73.21
CA VAL A 3 -9.87 55.88 72.14
C VAL A 3 -9.35 54.47 71.87
N ALA A 4 -10.18 53.46 72.09
CA ALA A 4 -9.89 52.07 71.72
C ALA A 4 -10.33 51.84 70.26
N ALA A 5 -9.38 51.51 69.40
CA ALA A 5 -9.60 51.21 68.00
C ALA A 5 -10.13 49.76 67.83
N THR A 6 -11.28 49.62 67.17
CA THR A 6 -11.85 48.33 66.76
C THR A 6 -11.26 47.89 65.41
N LEU A 7 -10.59 46.74 65.38
CA LEU A 7 -10.15 46.08 64.15
C LEU A 7 -11.23 45.06 63.73
N ALA A 8 -11.95 45.34 62.64
CA ALA A 8 -12.81 44.38 61.95
C ALA A 8 -12.07 43.83 60.72
N ALA A 9 -11.82 42.52 60.69
CA ALA A 9 -11.24 41.83 59.54
C ALA A 9 -12.32 41.57 58.46
N PRO A 10 -12.03 41.72 57.15
CA PRO A 10 -12.98 41.39 56.10
C PRO A 10 -12.96 39.89 55.79
N LEU A 11 -14.15 39.28 55.72
CA LEU A 11 -14.36 37.95 55.14
C LEU A 11 -14.17 38.04 53.61
N LEU A 12 -13.17 37.34 53.08
CA LEU A 12 -13.02 37.08 51.65
C LEU A 12 -14.10 36.09 51.21
N ALA A 13 -15.10 36.57 50.47
CA ALA A 13 -16.04 35.71 49.74
C ALA A 13 -15.38 35.27 48.42
N ALA A 14 -15.23 33.95 48.21
CA ALA A 14 -14.84 33.41 46.92
C ALA A 14 -16.04 33.47 45.93
N PRO A 15 -15.83 33.78 44.64
CA PRO A 15 -16.90 33.68 43.66
C PRO A 15 -17.25 32.20 43.42
N ALA A 16 -18.54 31.87 43.43
CA ALA A 16 -19.03 30.58 42.98
C ALA A 16 -18.75 30.40 41.47
N PRO A 17 -18.47 29.18 40.99
CA PRO A 17 -18.37 28.93 39.56
C PRO A 17 -19.74 29.13 38.91
N VAL A 18 -19.85 30.16 38.06
CA VAL A 18 -20.93 30.28 37.09
C VAL A 18 -20.66 29.26 35.98
N SER A 19 -21.43 28.17 35.96
CA SER A 19 -21.46 27.26 34.82
C SER A 19 -22.41 27.84 33.78
N ALA A 20 -21.87 28.27 32.63
CA ALA A 20 -22.69 28.60 31.48
C ALA A 20 -23.09 27.28 30.81
N GLU A 21 -24.33 26.84 31.04
CA GLU A 21 -24.92 25.76 30.25
C GLU A 21 -25.03 26.24 28.80
N GLY A 22 -24.23 25.60 27.95
CA GLY A 22 -24.03 25.99 26.57
C GLY A 22 -25.27 25.69 25.73
N LEU A 23 -25.71 26.70 25.00
CA LEU A 23 -26.70 26.67 23.91
C LEU A 23 -26.54 25.50 22.91
N PHE A 24 -25.37 24.85 22.87
CA PHE A 24 -25.09 23.72 21.98
C PHE A 24 -25.66 22.37 22.44
N ASP A 25 -26.07 22.21 23.71
CA ASP A 25 -26.71 20.97 24.18
C ASP A 25 -28.15 20.78 23.67
N PHE A 26 -28.83 21.87 23.29
CA PHE A 26 -30.17 21.82 22.70
C PHE A 26 -30.17 21.42 21.22
N PHE A 27 -29.06 21.62 20.51
CA PHE A 27 -28.99 21.40 19.06
C PHE A 27 -28.47 20.01 18.66
N PHE A 28 -27.77 19.29 19.55
CA PHE A 28 -27.20 17.97 19.25
C PHE A 28 -27.48 16.88 20.31
N GLY A 29 -28.20 17.18 21.40
CA GLY A 29 -28.35 16.31 22.56
C GLY A 29 -29.76 15.75 22.81
N GLY A 30 -30.47 15.36 21.75
CA GLY A 30 -31.81 14.78 21.87
C GLY A 30 -31.81 13.33 22.38
N MET A 31 -32.01 13.17 23.69
CA MET A 31 -32.67 12.04 24.37
C MET A 31 -31.87 10.75 24.60
N GLN A 32 -31.10 10.72 25.70
CA GLN A 32 -31.07 9.56 26.58
C GLN A 32 -31.55 9.96 27.98
N GLN A 33 -32.76 9.51 28.36
CA GLN A 33 -33.05 9.02 29.73
C GLN A 33 -34.42 8.33 29.83
N GLN A 34 -34.33 6.99 30.00
CA GLN A 34 -35.05 6.09 30.93
C GLN A 34 -36.59 6.16 31.18
N ARG A 35 -37.27 5.07 30.72
CA ARG A 35 -38.34 4.19 31.32
C ARG A 35 -39.76 4.77 31.56
N PRO A 36 -40.87 3.98 31.46
CA PRO A 36 -41.03 2.54 31.75
C PRO A 36 -41.81 1.70 30.69
N GLN A 37 -42.02 0.41 30.98
CA GLN A 37 -42.66 -0.62 30.13
C GLN A 37 -44.01 -0.23 29.49
N ARG A 38 -44.16 -0.52 28.19
CA ARG A 38 -45.45 -0.78 27.54
C ARG A 38 -45.26 -1.57 26.24
N GLU A 39 -46.05 -2.63 26.06
CA GLU A 39 -46.16 -3.47 24.85
C GLU A 39 -46.19 -2.65 23.55
N VAL A 40 -45.44 -3.06 22.52
CA VAL A 40 -45.44 -2.41 21.20
C VAL A 40 -46.02 -3.39 20.16
N PRO A 41 -47.19 -3.11 19.56
CA PRO A 41 -47.58 -3.77 18.33
C PRO A 41 -46.65 -3.31 17.21
N GLN A 42 -46.11 -4.27 16.45
CA GLN A 42 -45.28 -4.00 15.28
C GLN A 42 -46.05 -3.13 14.28
N GLN A 43 -45.64 -1.86 14.14
CA GLN A 43 -46.21 -0.98 13.13
C GLN A 43 -45.45 -1.16 11.82
N ALA A 44 -46.27 -1.39 10.79
CA ALA A 44 -45.91 -1.61 9.42
C ALA A 44 -45.01 -0.50 8.85
N SER A 45 -44.01 -0.92 8.10
CA SER A 45 -43.23 -0.07 7.22
C SER A 45 -44.14 0.53 6.15
N SER A 46 -44.52 1.79 6.32
CA SER A 46 -45.23 2.60 5.32
C SER A 46 -44.26 3.06 4.23
N TYR A 47 -43.78 2.13 3.41
CA TYR A 47 -43.24 2.43 2.09
C TYR A 47 -43.62 1.27 1.16
N ALA A 48 -44.75 1.42 0.49
CA ALA A 48 -45.22 0.48 -0.53
C ALA A 48 -44.64 0.90 -1.89
N ASP A 49 -43.72 0.10 -2.42
CA ASP A 49 -43.31 0.17 -3.82
C ASP A 49 -44.36 -0.57 -4.68
N PRO A 50 -45.04 0.09 -5.63
CA PRO A 50 -46.14 -0.50 -6.41
C PRO A 50 -45.70 -1.57 -7.43
N PHE A 51 -44.42 -1.96 -7.51
CA PHE A 51 -43.95 -2.94 -8.51
C PHE A 51 -43.54 -4.32 -7.97
N THR A 52 -43.58 -4.60 -6.67
CA THR A 52 -43.12 -5.89 -6.11
C THR A 52 -44.20 -6.98 -5.98
N GLY A 53 -45.34 -6.81 -6.66
CA GLY A 53 -46.51 -7.68 -6.51
C GLY A 53 -46.43 -9.06 -7.17
N GLN A 54 -45.39 -9.37 -7.95
CA GLN A 54 -45.25 -10.70 -8.56
C GLN A 54 -43.79 -11.09 -8.62
N GLN A 55 -43.48 -12.25 -8.02
CA GLN A 55 -42.34 -13.16 -8.22
C GLN A 55 -41.63 -13.52 -6.91
N ASN A 56 -42.24 -14.44 -6.15
CA ASN A 56 -41.47 -15.33 -5.30
C ASN A 56 -40.79 -16.37 -6.21
N ALA A 57 -39.47 -16.29 -6.37
CA ALA A 57 -38.63 -17.41 -6.78
C ALA A 57 -37.24 -17.26 -6.14
N ALA A 58 -36.97 -18.14 -5.16
CA ALA A 58 -35.69 -18.51 -4.57
C ALA A 58 -34.52 -17.51 -4.69
N SER A 59 -34.28 -16.73 -3.64
CA SER A 59 -32.98 -16.06 -3.44
C SER A 59 -31.95 -17.09 -2.93
N PRO A 60 -30.82 -17.32 -3.62
CA PRO A 60 -29.70 -18.01 -3.00
C PRO A 60 -29.19 -17.12 -1.86
N GLN A 61 -29.20 -17.65 -0.64
CA GLN A 61 -28.55 -17.03 0.51
C GLN A 61 -27.09 -16.75 0.14
N TYR A 62 -26.73 -15.47 0.02
CA TYR A 62 -25.34 -15.04 -0.09
C TYR A 62 -24.66 -15.34 1.25
N VAL A 63 -24.05 -16.52 1.34
CA VAL A 63 -23.09 -16.82 2.39
C VAL A 63 -21.79 -16.13 1.95
N PRO A 64 -21.35 -15.05 2.63
CA PRO A 64 -20.05 -14.47 2.31
C PRO A 64 -19.01 -15.59 2.47
N PRO A 65 -18.10 -15.80 1.49
CA PRO A 65 -17.03 -16.77 1.67
C PRO A 65 -16.27 -16.37 2.92
N THR A 66 -16.26 -17.26 3.91
CA THR A 66 -15.40 -17.14 5.09
C THR A 66 -13.97 -17.22 4.57
N ARG A 67 -13.44 -16.08 4.14
CA ARG A 67 -12.03 -15.96 3.78
C ARG A 67 -11.28 -16.29 5.05
N SER A 68 -10.56 -17.40 4.97
CA SER A 68 -9.58 -17.84 5.93
C SER A 68 -8.84 -16.60 6.39
N ALA A 69 -9.02 -16.24 7.65
CA ALA A 69 -8.10 -15.36 8.34
C ALA A 69 -6.74 -16.04 8.19
N ALA A 70 -5.92 -15.58 7.24
CA ALA A 70 -4.49 -15.73 7.37
C ALA A 70 -4.16 -15.03 8.69
N ALA A 71 -4.02 -15.83 9.73
CA ALA A 71 -3.83 -15.37 11.09
C ALA A 71 -2.60 -14.46 11.15
N GLY A 72 -2.78 -13.26 11.72
CA GLY A 72 -1.68 -12.37 12.06
C GLY A 72 -1.66 -11.06 11.29
N GLY A 73 -2.59 -10.15 11.58
CA GLY A 73 -2.48 -8.75 11.16
C GLY A 73 -3.81 -8.07 10.88
N SER A 74 -4.47 -7.53 11.91
CA SER A 74 -5.57 -6.58 11.70
C SER A 74 -4.97 -5.23 11.27
N GLY A 75 -4.80 -5.04 9.96
CA GLY A 75 -4.25 -3.79 9.40
C GLY A 75 -4.02 -3.87 7.90
N PRO A 76 -3.65 -2.77 7.23
CA PRO A 76 -3.00 -2.85 5.92
C PRO A 76 -1.72 -3.69 6.01
N ALA A 77 -1.36 -4.31 4.89
CA ALA A 77 -0.08 -5.00 4.76
C ALA A 77 0.92 -4.07 4.08
N PHE A 78 2.20 -4.25 4.38
CA PHE A 78 3.29 -3.52 3.77
C PHE A 78 4.28 -4.52 3.19
N CYS A 79 4.62 -4.33 1.91
CA CYS A 79 5.73 -5.03 1.29
C CYS A 79 6.99 -4.22 1.56
N VAL A 80 7.99 -4.83 2.19
CA VAL A 80 9.24 -4.19 2.60
C VAL A 80 10.40 -4.90 1.90
N ARG A 81 11.25 -4.14 1.24
CA ARG A 81 12.46 -4.64 0.62
C ARG A 81 13.55 -4.84 1.68
N SER A 82 14.09 -6.05 1.77
CA SER A 82 14.94 -6.44 2.92
C SER A 82 16.31 -5.78 2.92
N CYS A 83 16.82 -5.36 1.76
CA CYS A 83 18.15 -4.75 1.62
C CYS A 83 18.24 -3.32 2.19
N ASP A 84 17.16 -2.54 2.18
CA ASP A 84 17.19 -1.10 2.48
C ASP A 84 15.94 -0.62 3.25
N GLY A 85 15.04 -1.55 3.58
CA GLY A 85 13.83 -1.29 4.35
C GLY A 85 12.81 -0.44 3.60
N LYS A 86 12.97 -0.20 2.30
CA LYS A 86 11.96 0.57 1.55
C LYS A 86 10.66 -0.21 1.50
N TYR A 87 9.54 0.48 1.72
CA TYR A 87 8.23 -0.15 1.77
C TYR A 87 7.18 0.55 0.92
N PHE A 88 6.14 -0.19 0.57
CA PHE A 88 4.91 0.35 0.00
C PHE A 88 3.70 -0.41 0.58
N PRO A 89 2.55 0.27 0.74
CA PRO A 89 1.34 -0.37 1.22
C PRO A 89 0.79 -1.32 0.16
N LEU A 90 0.28 -2.46 0.61
CA LEU A 90 -0.44 -3.41 -0.20
C LEU A 90 -1.93 -3.21 0.02
N MET A 91 -2.66 -3.10 -1.09
CA MET A 91 -4.12 -3.03 -1.07
C MET A 91 -4.70 -4.38 -0.66
N ARG A 92 -5.87 -4.36 -0.02
CA ARG A 92 -6.61 -5.60 0.24
C ARG A 92 -7.29 -6.03 -1.05
N GLY A 93 -7.02 -7.26 -1.48
CA GLY A 93 -7.55 -7.82 -2.72
C GLY A 93 -8.00 -9.26 -2.57
N LEU A 94 -8.25 -9.91 -3.71
CA LEU A 94 -8.44 -11.36 -3.78
C LEU A 94 -7.10 -12.10 -3.67
N THR A 95 -6.03 -11.47 -4.15
CA THR A 95 -4.66 -11.97 -4.14
C THR A 95 -4.03 -11.84 -2.75
N SER A 96 -3.21 -12.83 -2.36
CA SER A 96 -2.49 -12.77 -1.07
C SER A 96 -1.48 -11.61 -1.04
N PRO A 97 -1.21 -10.99 0.13
CA PRO A 97 -0.17 -9.97 0.26
C PRO A 97 1.21 -10.42 -0.25
N ALA A 98 1.52 -11.71 -0.09
CA ALA A 98 2.80 -12.27 -0.56
C ALA A 98 2.89 -12.28 -2.07
N GLN A 99 1.85 -12.74 -2.75
CA GLN A 99 1.81 -12.76 -4.20
C GLN A 99 1.82 -11.35 -4.79
N MET A 100 1.12 -10.39 -4.18
CA MET A 100 1.19 -8.98 -4.61
C MET A 100 2.59 -8.40 -4.39
N CYS A 101 3.18 -8.58 -3.21
CA CYS A 101 4.53 -8.09 -2.89
C CYS A 101 5.57 -8.64 -3.89
N GLN A 102 5.49 -9.93 -4.23
CA GLN A 102 6.36 -10.54 -5.22
C GLN A 102 6.13 -10.01 -6.63
N ALA A 103 4.88 -9.79 -7.04
CA ALA A 103 4.56 -9.23 -8.36
C ALA A 103 5.09 -7.80 -8.53
N PHE A 104 5.02 -6.99 -7.47
CA PHE A 104 5.52 -5.60 -7.49
C PHE A 104 7.03 -5.50 -7.31
N CYS A 105 7.69 -6.49 -6.69
CA CYS A 105 9.13 -6.48 -6.42
C CYS A 105 9.81 -7.84 -6.71
N PRO A 106 9.77 -8.33 -7.96
CA PRO A 106 10.37 -9.61 -8.33
C PRO A 106 11.90 -9.59 -8.30
N ALA A 107 12.55 -8.43 -8.47
CA ALA A 107 14.00 -8.32 -8.57
C ALA A 107 14.72 -8.17 -7.21
N SER A 108 14.01 -8.23 -6.08
CA SER A 108 14.60 -8.09 -4.75
C SER A 108 13.93 -8.97 -3.72
N ALA A 109 14.68 -9.39 -2.70
CA ALA A 109 14.11 -10.07 -1.54
C ALA A 109 13.20 -9.11 -0.75
N THR A 110 12.02 -9.60 -0.40
CA THR A 110 11.00 -8.84 0.33
C THR A 110 10.47 -9.58 1.55
N LYS A 111 9.99 -8.82 2.51
CA LYS A 111 9.28 -9.27 3.71
C LYS A 111 7.95 -8.53 3.81
N ILE A 112 6.97 -9.15 4.44
CA ILE A 112 5.63 -8.58 4.61
C ILE A 112 5.41 -8.28 6.09
N TYR A 113 4.95 -7.07 6.37
CA TYR A 113 4.60 -6.62 7.71
C TYR A 113 3.15 -6.13 7.73
N PHE A 114 2.46 -6.30 8.85
CA PHE A 114 1.06 -5.95 9.05
C PHE A 114 0.92 -5.00 10.22
N GLY A 115 0.11 -3.97 10.06
CA GLY A 115 -0.16 -2.99 11.12
C GLY A 115 -0.93 -1.79 10.58
N SER A 116 -1.44 -0.92 11.46
CA SER A 116 -2.10 0.32 11.04
C SER A 116 -1.12 1.32 10.38
N SER A 117 0.13 1.33 10.83
CA SER A 117 1.24 2.06 10.24
C SER A 117 2.49 1.19 10.19
N ILE A 118 3.43 1.55 9.31
CA ILE A 118 4.68 0.81 9.16
C ILE A 118 5.54 0.84 10.43
N ASP A 119 5.50 1.92 11.21
CA ASP A 119 6.34 2.11 12.41
C ASP A 119 6.02 1.09 13.52
N GLY A 120 4.76 0.64 13.56
CA GLY A 120 4.28 -0.40 14.47
C GLY A 120 4.03 -1.75 13.80
N ALA A 121 4.33 -1.90 12.51
CA ALA A 121 3.98 -3.11 11.77
C ALA A 121 4.90 -4.28 12.16
N ALA A 122 4.32 -5.49 12.18
CA ALA A 122 5.03 -6.72 12.50
C ALA A 122 4.79 -7.80 11.42
N SER A 123 5.77 -8.66 11.21
CA SER A 123 5.64 -9.83 10.33
C SER A 123 4.73 -10.88 10.96
N GLN A 124 4.39 -11.93 10.20
CA GLN A 124 3.64 -13.07 10.74
C GLN A 124 4.39 -13.81 11.85
N THR A 125 5.72 -13.69 11.91
CA THR A 125 6.56 -14.28 12.96
C THR A 125 6.71 -13.37 14.18
N GLY A 126 6.12 -12.17 14.16
CA GLY A 126 6.19 -11.20 15.26
C GLY A 126 7.37 -10.23 15.19
N GLU A 127 8.25 -10.35 14.19
CA GLU A 127 9.35 -9.40 13.97
C GLU A 127 8.78 -8.03 13.62
N ARG A 128 9.09 -6.99 14.40
CA ARG A 128 8.68 -5.61 14.07
C ARG A 128 9.55 -5.07 12.95
N TYR A 129 8.95 -4.35 12.01
CA TYR A 129 9.70 -3.72 10.92
C TYR A 129 10.74 -2.72 11.45
N ALA A 130 10.39 -1.94 12.48
CA ALA A 130 11.30 -0.97 13.09
C ALA A 130 12.57 -1.61 13.70
N ASP A 131 12.51 -2.91 14.03
CA ASP A 131 13.62 -3.66 14.62
C ASP A 131 14.38 -4.49 13.57
N SER A 132 13.99 -4.42 12.29
CA SER A 132 14.68 -5.10 11.19
C SER A 132 16.01 -4.43 10.84
N GLU A 133 16.96 -5.22 10.32
CA GLU A 133 18.34 -4.79 10.06
C GLU A 133 18.45 -3.49 9.23
N ASN A 134 17.62 -3.36 8.19
CA ASN A 134 17.65 -2.23 7.26
C ASN A 134 16.46 -1.28 7.42
N ALA A 135 15.76 -1.31 8.56
CA ALA A 135 14.60 -0.46 8.82
C ALA A 135 14.89 1.02 8.48
N PHE A 136 14.08 1.58 7.59
CA PHE A 136 14.16 2.98 7.15
C PHE A 136 15.49 3.42 6.53
N ALA A 137 16.40 2.50 6.18
CA ALA A 137 17.70 2.85 5.61
C ALA A 137 17.56 3.67 4.31
N TYR A 138 16.55 3.37 3.49
CA TYR A 138 16.20 4.10 2.28
C TYR A 138 15.96 5.61 2.48
N ARG A 139 15.62 6.05 3.70
CA ARG A 139 15.41 7.47 4.01
C ARG A 139 16.71 8.26 4.01
N LYS A 140 17.85 7.59 4.24
CA LYS A 140 19.18 8.21 4.24
C LYS A 140 19.84 8.14 2.88
N ALA A 141 19.72 7.02 2.19
CA ALA A 141 20.31 6.80 0.88
C ALA A 141 19.52 5.75 0.08
N LEU A 142 19.39 5.98 -1.22
CA LEU A 142 18.82 5.03 -2.17
C LEU A 142 19.93 4.14 -2.74
N ARG A 143 19.73 2.82 -2.69
CA ARG A 143 20.69 1.83 -3.22
C ARG A 143 20.35 1.45 -4.66
N ALA A 144 21.31 1.58 -5.57
CA ALA A 144 21.15 1.27 -7.00
C ALA A 144 21.08 -0.24 -7.26
N ASP A 145 21.76 -1.03 -6.44
CA ASP A 145 21.78 -2.49 -6.46
C ASP A 145 20.56 -3.12 -5.78
N CYS A 146 19.63 -2.31 -5.28
CA CYS A 146 18.40 -2.81 -4.70
C CYS A 146 17.18 -2.12 -5.30
N THR A 147 16.47 -2.85 -6.16
CA THR A 147 15.40 -2.33 -7.02
C THR A 147 14.26 -3.36 -7.15
N CYS A 148 13.02 -2.90 -7.24
CA CYS A 148 11.90 -3.79 -7.47
C CYS A 148 11.75 -4.16 -8.95
N ASN A 149 12.11 -3.23 -9.84
CA ASN A 149 12.02 -3.34 -11.30
C ASN A 149 13.34 -3.73 -11.98
N GLY A 150 14.42 -3.95 -11.22
CA GLY A 150 15.75 -4.26 -11.77
C GLY A 150 16.52 -3.05 -12.33
N ARG A 151 15.97 -1.82 -12.22
CA ARG A 151 16.50 -0.63 -12.92
C ARG A 151 16.76 0.53 -11.98
N GLU A 152 15.72 0.95 -11.26
CA GLU A 152 15.74 2.18 -10.48
C GLU A 152 15.53 1.88 -8.99
N PRO A 153 16.23 2.60 -8.08
CA PRO A 153 15.98 2.48 -6.63
C PRO A 153 14.54 2.82 -6.25
N VAL A 154 13.85 3.54 -7.14
CA VAL A 154 12.45 3.94 -7.04
C VAL A 154 11.61 3.21 -8.09
N GLY A 155 10.31 3.09 -7.80
CA GLY A 155 9.38 2.37 -8.66
C GLY A 155 9.15 0.91 -8.26
N LEU A 156 8.03 0.40 -8.74
CA LEU A 156 7.64 -1.00 -8.68
C LEU A 156 7.91 -1.64 -10.04
N ALA A 157 7.98 -2.96 -10.09
CA ALA A 157 7.99 -3.66 -11.36
C ALA A 157 6.67 -3.46 -12.12
N PRO A 158 6.71 -3.53 -13.46
CA PRO A 158 5.51 -3.69 -14.27
C PRO A 158 4.73 -4.91 -13.76
N VAL A 159 3.44 -4.72 -13.52
CA VAL A 159 2.56 -5.81 -13.06
C VAL A 159 1.94 -6.47 -14.26
N ASP A 160 1.92 -7.80 -14.24
CA ASP A 160 1.13 -8.57 -15.20
C ASP A 160 -0.36 -8.25 -15.01
N LEU A 161 -0.99 -7.74 -16.08
CA LEU A 161 -2.40 -7.38 -16.10
C LEU A 161 -3.31 -8.58 -15.83
N ALA A 162 -2.85 -9.82 -16.01
CA ALA A 162 -3.58 -11.01 -15.60
C ALA A 162 -3.79 -11.12 -14.08
N LEU A 163 -2.96 -10.44 -13.27
CA LEU A 163 -3.07 -10.41 -11.80
C LEU A 163 -3.97 -9.28 -11.30
N ASP A 164 -4.40 -8.37 -12.17
CA ASP A 164 -5.26 -7.26 -11.81
C ASP A 164 -6.75 -7.67 -11.83
N SER A 165 -7.26 -8.03 -10.65
CA SER A 165 -8.66 -8.41 -10.46
C SER A 165 -9.65 -7.24 -10.64
N SER A 166 -9.18 -6.01 -10.80
CA SER A 166 -10.06 -4.86 -11.03
C SER A 166 -10.49 -4.72 -12.50
N LEU A 167 -9.73 -5.31 -13.43
CA LEU A 167 -9.99 -5.21 -14.85
C LEU A 167 -11.28 -5.93 -15.26
N LYS A 168 -12.12 -5.20 -15.98
CA LYS A 168 -13.38 -5.70 -16.56
C LYS A 168 -13.32 -5.61 -18.09
N PRO A 169 -13.98 -6.55 -18.80
CA PRO A 169 -14.08 -6.44 -20.25
C PRO A 169 -14.61 -5.08 -20.70
N GLY A 170 -13.83 -4.40 -21.54
CA GLY A 170 -14.07 -3.04 -22.01
C GLY A 170 -13.25 -1.94 -21.35
N ASP A 171 -12.51 -2.25 -20.29
CA ASP A 171 -11.55 -1.30 -19.71
C ASP A 171 -10.45 -0.96 -20.72
N VAL A 172 -10.20 0.33 -20.91
CA VAL A 172 -9.21 0.83 -21.86
C VAL A 172 -7.86 0.98 -21.15
N ILE A 173 -6.84 0.30 -21.66
CA ILE A 173 -5.50 0.25 -21.12
C ILE A 173 -4.55 0.97 -22.08
N ALA A 174 -3.70 1.83 -21.52
CA ALA A 174 -2.61 2.46 -22.24
C ALA A 174 -1.36 1.56 -22.17
N THR A 175 -0.97 1.02 -23.31
CA THR A 175 0.28 0.25 -23.47
C THR A 175 1.33 1.11 -24.18
N SER A 176 2.56 0.62 -24.27
CA SER A 176 3.62 1.25 -25.07
C SER A 176 3.23 1.42 -26.54
N ASP A 177 2.35 0.55 -27.05
CA ASP A 177 1.97 0.49 -28.46
C ASP A 177 0.65 1.22 -28.75
N GLY A 178 -0.03 1.74 -27.72
CA GLY A 178 -1.26 2.53 -27.85
C GLY A 178 -2.36 2.11 -26.89
N LEU A 179 -3.60 2.48 -27.21
CA LEU A 179 -4.77 2.13 -26.41
C LEU A 179 -5.40 0.81 -26.87
N VAL A 180 -5.59 -0.11 -25.93
CA VAL A 180 -6.28 -1.39 -26.13
C VAL A 180 -7.43 -1.53 -25.15
N ALA A 181 -8.48 -2.24 -25.53
CA ALA A 181 -9.55 -2.63 -24.62
C ALA A 181 -9.26 -4.05 -24.09
N TYR A 182 -9.32 -4.23 -22.77
CA TYR A 182 -9.25 -5.53 -22.13
C TYR A 182 -10.50 -6.36 -22.46
N THR A 183 -10.32 -7.63 -22.82
CA THR A 183 -11.42 -8.54 -23.19
C THR A 183 -11.54 -9.77 -22.30
N GLY A 184 -10.61 -9.96 -21.36
CA GLY A 184 -10.62 -11.09 -20.43
C GLY A 184 -9.24 -11.72 -20.26
N ILE A 185 -9.19 -12.91 -19.67
CA ILE A 185 -7.98 -13.73 -19.58
C ILE A 185 -8.14 -14.90 -20.55
N ARG A 186 -7.13 -15.13 -21.39
CA ARG A 186 -7.07 -16.37 -22.18
C ARG A 186 -6.84 -17.54 -21.25
N VAL A 187 -7.76 -18.49 -21.29
CA VAL A 187 -7.63 -19.75 -20.57
C VAL A 187 -6.86 -20.72 -21.47
N GLY A 188 -5.55 -20.87 -21.22
CA GLY A 188 -4.63 -21.77 -21.91
C GLY A 188 -3.50 -22.22 -20.97
N ASN A 189 -2.39 -22.76 -21.51
CA ASN A 189 -1.24 -23.14 -20.68
C ASN A 189 -0.66 -21.95 -19.89
N ASP A 190 -0.78 -20.74 -20.43
CA ASP A 190 -0.39 -19.49 -19.77
C ASP A 190 -1.63 -18.61 -19.58
N GLN A 191 -1.91 -18.18 -18.34
CA GLN A 191 -2.98 -17.23 -18.04
C GLN A 191 -2.53 -15.82 -18.45
N ALA A 192 -2.84 -15.41 -19.68
CA ALA A 192 -2.48 -14.09 -20.19
C ALA A 192 -3.71 -13.21 -20.35
N ALA A 193 -3.59 -11.93 -19.98
CA ALA A 193 -4.59 -10.91 -20.25
C ALA A 193 -4.77 -10.72 -21.76
N ASP A 194 -6.01 -10.48 -22.17
CA ASP A 194 -6.43 -10.48 -23.55
C ASP A 194 -6.94 -9.12 -23.99
N PHE A 195 -6.60 -8.71 -25.22
CA PHE A 195 -6.75 -7.33 -25.66
C PHE A 195 -7.26 -7.23 -27.09
N THR A 196 -8.14 -6.25 -27.32
CA THR A 196 -8.60 -5.84 -28.65
C THR A 196 -8.23 -4.38 -28.88
N PRO A 197 -7.69 -3.98 -30.05
CA PRO A 197 -7.47 -2.58 -30.36
C PRO A 197 -8.74 -1.75 -30.17
N VAL A 198 -8.62 -0.57 -29.54
CA VAL A 198 -9.79 0.29 -29.27
C VAL A 198 -10.62 0.59 -30.52
N ALA A 199 -9.96 0.74 -31.68
CA ALA A 199 -10.63 1.00 -32.95
C ALA A 199 -11.62 -0.12 -33.36
N SER A 200 -11.34 -1.37 -32.99
CA SER A 200 -12.12 -2.56 -33.38
C SER A 200 -12.91 -3.17 -32.23
N TYR A 201 -12.81 -2.65 -31.01
CA TYR A 201 -13.53 -3.23 -29.87
C TYR A 201 -15.05 -2.95 -29.97
N PRO A 202 -15.91 -3.99 -30.02
CA PRO A 202 -17.35 -3.83 -30.30
C PRO A 202 -18.12 -3.16 -29.16
N GLY A 203 -17.57 -3.15 -27.94
CA GLY A 203 -18.20 -2.53 -26.78
C GLY A 203 -18.14 -1.00 -26.74
N LEU A 204 -17.47 -0.34 -27.70
CA LEU A 204 -17.31 1.13 -27.72
C LEU A 204 -18.12 1.79 -28.84
N THR A 205 -18.76 2.90 -28.50
CA THR A 205 -19.47 3.73 -29.48
C THR A 205 -18.49 4.39 -30.45
N ALA A 206 -18.95 4.77 -31.65
CA ALA A 206 -18.11 5.46 -32.64
C ALA A 206 -17.52 6.76 -32.09
N GLN A 207 -18.29 7.51 -31.29
CA GLN A 207 -17.82 8.75 -30.67
C GLN A 207 -16.71 8.51 -29.64
N VAL A 208 -16.83 7.46 -28.81
CA VAL A 208 -15.79 7.12 -27.85
C VAL A 208 -14.52 6.65 -28.56
N ARG A 209 -14.65 5.83 -29.60
CA ARG A 209 -13.51 5.40 -30.43
C ARG A 209 -12.79 6.58 -31.09
N ALA A 210 -13.54 7.56 -31.60
CA ALA A 210 -12.94 8.77 -32.15
C ALA A 210 -12.13 9.55 -31.11
N ARG A 211 -12.70 9.77 -29.91
CA ARG A 211 -11.98 10.46 -28.82
C ARG A 211 -10.74 9.71 -28.35
N LEU A 212 -10.83 8.39 -28.18
CA LEU A 212 -9.68 7.58 -27.77
C LEU A 212 -8.62 7.52 -28.88
N GLY A 213 -8.99 7.55 -30.15
CA GLY A 213 -8.05 7.63 -31.28
C GLY A 213 -7.24 8.93 -31.34
N GLU A 214 -7.76 10.02 -30.77
CA GLU A 214 -7.04 11.30 -30.62
C GLU A 214 -6.06 11.29 -29.43
N MET A 215 -6.22 10.35 -28.48
CA MET A 215 -5.34 10.26 -27.31
C MET A 215 -4.01 9.61 -27.67
N LYS A 216 -2.92 10.36 -27.48
CA LYS A 216 -1.56 9.84 -27.62
C LYS A 216 -1.08 9.31 -26.28
N VAL A 217 -0.68 8.04 -26.25
CA VAL A 217 0.05 7.48 -25.11
C VAL A 217 1.51 7.92 -25.24
N ALA A 218 2.04 8.55 -24.20
CA ALA A 218 3.46 8.88 -24.18
C ALA A 218 4.25 7.56 -24.13
N PRO A 219 5.19 7.32 -25.06
CA PRO A 219 6.04 6.15 -24.96
C PRO A 219 6.85 6.26 -23.66
N VAL A 220 6.99 5.13 -22.96
CA VAL A 220 7.95 5.01 -21.86
C VAL A 220 9.30 5.45 -22.42
N ARG A 221 9.86 6.56 -21.90
CA ARG A 221 11.06 7.18 -22.50
C ARG A 221 12.13 6.11 -22.67
N ALA A 222 12.69 6.02 -23.88
CA ALA A 222 13.76 5.10 -24.20
C ALA A 222 14.97 5.27 -23.28
N ASP A 223 15.18 6.38 -22.58
CA ASP A 223 16.25 6.48 -21.55
C ASP A 223 16.06 5.49 -20.38
N THR A 224 14.82 5.02 -20.16
CA THR A 224 14.49 3.97 -19.18
C THR A 224 14.55 2.54 -19.77
N VAL A 225 14.69 2.39 -21.09
CA VAL A 225 14.72 1.10 -21.83
C VAL A 225 16.06 0.87 -22.58
N ALA A 226 16.78 1.90 -22.98
CA ALA A 226 18.01 1.86 -23.77
C ALA A 226 19.26 1.51 -22.92
N ALA A 227 19.10 1.30 -21.62
CA ALA A 227 20.06 0.55 -20.82
C ALA A 227 19.96 -0.98 -21.05
N ASP A 228 19.05 -1.46 -21.90
CA ASP A 228 18.91 -2.87 -22.33
C ASP A 228 19.84 -3.25 -23.50
N GLY A 229 21.10 -2.79 -23.49
CA GLY A 229 22.17 -3.46 -24.24
C GLY A 229 22.94 -4.37 -23.29
N PRO A 230 23.39 -5.58 -23.68
CA PRO A 230 24.41 -6.25 -22.89
C PRO A 230 25.57 -5.27 -22.74
N ALA A 231 26.01 -5.04 -21.50
CA ALA A 231 27.19 -4.24 -21.23
C ALA A 231 28.26 -4.68 -22.23
N ALA A 232 28.72 -3.73 -23.06
CA ALA A 232 29.82 -3.97 -23.96
C ALA A 232 30.92 -4.64 -23.15
N GLU A 233 31.32 -5.82 -23.64
CA GLU A 233 32.40 -6.62 -23.12
C GLU A 233 33.51 -5.70 -22.61
N ILE A 234 33.70 -5.70 -21.28
CA ILE A 234 34.83 -5.01 -20.67
C ILE A 234 36.05 -5.69 -21.26
N VAL A 235 36.65 -5.05 -22.27
CA VAL A 235 37.99 -5.38 -22.73
C VAL A 235 38.85 -5.33 -21.48
N ARG A 236 39.30 -6.51 -21.04
CA ARG A 236 40.30 -6.63 -19.98
C ARG A 236 41.55 -5.98 -20.50
N GLU A 237 41.70 -4.69 -20.21
CA GLU A 237 42.99 -4.04 -20.29
C GLU A 237 43.89 -4.75 -19.29
N THR A 238 44.96 -5.34 -19.82
CA THR A 238 45.94 -6.09 -19.06
C THR A 238 46.64 -5.12 -18.12
N LEU A 239 46.46 -5.33 -16.82
CA LEU A 239 47.22 -4.59 -15.79
C LEU A 239 48.73 -4.80 -16.03
N PRO A 240 49.56 -3.76 -15.89
CA PRO A 240 51.00 -3.90 -15.98
C PRO A 240 51.51 -4.77 -14.83
N ASP A 241 52.47 -5.63 -15.16
CA ASP A 241 53.16 -6.58 -14.29
C ASP A 241 53.70 -5.90 -13.02
N VAL A 242 53.13 -6.26 -11.86
CA VAL A 242 53.68 -5.86 -10.56
C VAL A 242 54.74 -6.88 -10.17
N THR A 243 55.99 -6.57 -10.51
CA THR A 243 57.16 -7.31 -10.02
C THR A 243 57.16 -7.39 -8.48
N VAL A 244 56.97 -8.60 -7.96
CA VAL A 244 57.07 -8.90 -6.52
C VAL A 244 58.56 -8.89 -6.10
N PRO A 245 58.97 -8.15 -5.05
CA PRO A 245 60.33 -8.22 -4.55
C PRO A 245 60.59 -9.57 -3.86
N LYS A 246 61.68 -10.25 -4.24
CA LYS A 246 62.13 -11.49 -3.61
C LYS A 246 62.45 -11.28 -2.12
N THR A 247 61.82 -12.10 -1.29
CA THR A 247 62.13 -12.29 0.14
C THR A 247 63.60 -12.69 0.33
N GLN A 248 64.36 -11.91 1.10
CA GLN A 248 65.71 -12.29 1.55
C GLN A 248 65.61 -13.32 2.70
N LYS A 249 66.43 -14.38 2.60
CA LYS A 249 66.59 -15.44 3.61
C LYS A 249 67.28 -14.91 4.88
N PRO A 250 67.05 -15.52 6.06
CA PRO A 250 67.70 -15.10 7.30
C PRO A 250 69.13 -15.63 7.35
N ALA A 251 70.10 -14.76 7.67
CA ALA A 251 71.48 -15.13 7.96
C ALA A 251 71.73 -15.18 9.47
N LYS A 252 72.56 -16.15 9.87
CA LYS A 252 72.84 -16.62 11.23
C LYS A 252 73.62 -15.61 12.08
N ARG A 253 73.40 -15.72 13.40
CA ARG A 253 74.25 -15.19 14.49
C ARG A 253 75.70 -15.70 14.43
N ALA A 254 76.65 -14.80 14.65
CA ALA A 254 77.94 -14.98 15.32
C ALA A 254 78.30 -13.58 15.88
N GLY A 255 78.50 -13.35 17.17
CA GLY A 255 79.60 -13.87 17.97
C GLY A 255 80.55 -12.70 18.19
N LEU A 256 80.51 -12.10 19.38
CA LEU A 256 81.44 -11.04 19.81
C LEU A 256 82.66 -11.74 20.43
N ASP A 257 83.80 -11.64 19.75
CA ASP A 257 85.14 -11.41 20.30
C ASP A 257 85.96 -10.72 19.18
#